data_AF-A0A1E3Q9U4-F1
#
_entry.id   AF-A0A1E3Q9U4-F1
#
_cell.length_a   1.000
_cell.length_b   1.000
_cell.length_c   1.000
_cell.angle_alpha   90.00
_cell.angle_beta   90.00
_cell.angle_gamma   90.00
#
_symmetry.space_group_name_H-M   'P 1'
#
loop_
_entity.id
_entity.type
_entity.pdbx_description
1 polymer ?
#
loop_
_entity_poly.entity_id
_entity_poly.type
_entity_poly.pdbx_seq_one_letter_code
_entity_poly.pdbx_strand_id
1 'polypeptide(L)'
;MAKSTPQTSLVSNRVSIKKIAIQENQQLCRVQKDNATADGLQTRRDIRAFAFRPRKKDVNALQKAVKRPVLVENGAGSGKAGTEVAGLRSELTRLKTLFLAIDKTLWVFYGGDVIGATITFSQVKRQVESVCRRQCNLGDLQKILYLYPDAYQLTRKLTVLDYVIEYVPSEGVKTFQDADFLSRRERLFDTLCADFETAHSLQEVPLYPLPVSQKFGNATRTLITQRADSLRKNACDVKFLLRGENVKKPVFTTGTVATREQQLLERIRAKQAARDEAQKSAVSPAVARRCAALGRIPAIVDVLLQVQASSSGDNAMHMLLRKTVELVRDSIRASGVPPNADEVAEAVEVLGQIVPQWCHVVTVGAVSTVRLTGRQVCGLSREDILAKVSAEREELLQ
;
A
#
# COMPACT_ATOMS: atom_id res chain seq x y z
N MET A 1 -55.36 66.31 -38.84
CA MET A 1 -55.33 66.06 -37.37
C MET A 1 -55.35 64.54 -37.20
N ALA A 2 -54.22 63.85 -37.20
CA ALA A 2 -53.26 63.65 -36.09
C ALA A 2 -53.93 62.88 -34.92
N LYS A 3 -53.48 61.71 -34.48
CA LYS A 3 -52.09 61.33 -34.15
C LYS A 3 -51.77 59.86 -34.42
N SER A 4 -50.56 59.66 -34.94
CA SER A 4 -49.81 58.43 -35.15
C SER A 4 -49.17 57.91 -33.85
N THR A 5 -49.14 56.59 -33.66
CA THR A 5 -48.26 55.90 -32.70
C THR A 5 -47.41 54.86 -33.42
N PRO A 6 -46.08 54.83 -33.23
CA PRO A 6 -45.18 53.95 -33.97
C PRO A 6 -44.94 52.62 -33.23
N GLN A 7 -44.94 51.53 -34.00
CA GLN A 7 -44.32 50.25 -33.63
C GLN A 7 -42.81 50.34 -33.90
N THR A 8 -41.96 50.18 -32.87
CA THR A 8 -40.56 49.78 -33.10
C THR A 8 -39.92 49.10 -31.88
N SER A 9 -39.24 47.99 -32.19
CA SER A 9 -38.02 47.48 -31.56
C SER A 9 -38.03 47.02 -30.09
N LEU A 10 -38.41 45.75 -29.84
CA LEU A 10 -38.04 45.01 -28.62
C LEU A 10 -37.23 43.73 -28.89
N VAL A 11 -36.70 43.55 -30.11
CA VAL A 11 -35.96 42.33 -30.48
C VAL A 11 -34.44 42.49 -30.39
N SER A 12 -33.90 43.72 -30.33
CA SER A 12 -32.45 43.93 -30.39
C SER A 12 -31.69 43.84 -29.06
N ASN A 13 -32.37 43.88 -27.91
CA ASN A 13 -31.70 43.87 -26.59
C ASN A 13 -31.50 42.47 -25.97
N ARG A 14 -32.18 41.42 -26.47
CA ARG A 14 -31.97 40.05 -25.96
C ARG A 14 -30.74 39.35 -26.53
N VAL A 15 -30.24 39.80 -27.68
CA VAL A 15 -29.05 39.20 -28.32
C VAL A 15 -27.76 39.69 -27.65
N SER A 16 -27.72 40.96 -27.23
CA SER A 16 -26.54 41.54 -26.56
C SER A 16 -26.31 40.97 -25.17
N ILE A 17 -27.38 40.73 -24.39
CA ILE A 17 -27.27 40.15 -23.03
C ILE A 17 -26.79 38.69 -23.09
N LYS A 18 -27.25 37.92 -24.10
CA LYS A 18 -26.76 36.54 -24.29
C LYS A 18 -25.31 36.49 -24.76
N LYS A 19 -24.85 37.44 -25.58
CA LYS A 19 -23.44 37.51 -26.00
C LYS A 19 -22.51 37.87 -24.84
N ILE A 20 -22.92 38.78 -23.95
CA ILE A 20 -22.13 39.16 -22.77
C ILE A 20 -22.01 37.97 -21.79
N ALA A 21 -23.11 37.26 -21.51
CA ALA A 21 -23.10 36.10 -20.60
C ALA A 21 -22.30 34.89 -21.13
N ILE A 22 -22.21 34.73 -22.46
CA ILE A 22 -21.38 33.69 -23.08
C ILE A 22 -19.89 34.07 -23.05
N GLN A 23 -19.58 35.37 -23.18
CA GLN A 23 -18.20 35.86 -23.17
C GLN A 23 -17.60 35.83 -21.75
N GLU A 24 -18.38 36.13 -20.70
CA GLU A 24 -17.95 36.00 -19.30
C GLU A 24 -17.73 34.52 -18.91
N ASN A 25 -18.59 33.59 -19.35
CA ASN A 25 -18.37 32.16 -19.11
C ASN A 25 -17.12 31.62 -19.84
N GLN A 26 -16.83 32.12 -21.04
CA GLN A 26 -15.61 31.74 -21.76
C GLN A 26 -14.33 32.28 -21.10
N GLN A 27 -14.38 33.44 -20.43
CA GLN A 27 -13.27 33.95 -19.65
C GLN A 27 -13.07 33.16 -18.34
N LEU A 28 -14.15 32.80 -17.64
CA LEU A 28 -14.08 31.93 -16.45
C LEU A 28 -13.50 30.53 -16.76
N CYS A 29 -13.84 29.95 -17.91
CA CYS A 29 -13.24 28.68 -18.34
C CYS A 29 -11.75 28.79 -18.72
N ARG A 30 -11.26 29.97 -19.16
CA ARG A 30 -9.84 30.18 -19.45
C ARG A 30 -9.01 30.32 -18.17
N VAL A 31 -9.50 31.08 -17.19
CA VAL A 31 -8.81 31.21 -15.88
C VAL A 31 -8.74 29.87 -15.13
N GLN A 32 -9.77 29.01 -15.24
CA GLN A 32 -9.70 27.67 -14.66
C GLN A 32 -8.72 26.72 -15.39
N LYS A 33 -8.52 26.91 -16.70
CA LYS A 33 -7.59 26.07 -17.48
C LYS A 33 -6.13 26.44 -17.22
N ASP A 34 -5.86 27.72 -16.97
CA ASP A 34 -4.51 28.18 -16.65
C ASP A 34 -4.12 27.81 -15.20
N ASN A 35 -5.08 27.79 -14.26
CA ASN A 35 -4.85 27.26 -12.90
C ASN A 35 -4.69 25.74 -12.85
N ALA A 36 -5.37 24.98 -13.72
CA ALA A 36 -5.20 23.52 -13.80
C ALA A 36 -3.85 23.09 -14.39
N THR A 37 -3.15 23.98 -15.09
CA THR A 37 -1.85 23.68 -15.71
C THR A 37 -0.68 23.96 -14.74
N ALA A 38 -0.89 24.79 -13.71
CA ALA A 38 0.09 25.04 -12.65
C ALA A 38 0.06 23.97 -11.53
N ASP A 39 -1.11 23.41 -11.20
CA ASP A 39 -1.25 22.36 -10.18
C ASP A 39 -1.10 20.93 -10.72
N GLY A 40 -1.02 20.77 -12.05
CA GLY A 40 -1.05 19.48 -12.75
C GLY A 40 0.24 18.66 -12.76
N LEU A 41 1.34 19.16 -12.20
CA LEU A 41 2.64 18.45 -12.21
C LEU A 41 3.18 18.06 -10.82
N GLN A 42 2.48 18.39 -9.72
CA GLN A 42 2.98 18.11 -8.36
C GLN A 42 2.35 16.89 -7.66
N THR A 43 1.27 16.29 -8.18
CA THR A 43 0.48 15.26 -7.45
C THR A 43 0.48 13.85 -8.08
N ARG A 44 1.41 13.56 -9.00
CA ARG A 44 1.52 12.24 -9.67
C ARG A 44 2.59 11.29 -9.13
N ARG A 45 3.05 11.47 -7.90
CA ARG A 45 3.87 10.47 -7.21
C ARG A 45 3.25 10.11 -5.86
N ASP A 46 3.16 8.81 -5.64
CA ASP A 46 2.89 8.14 -4.37
C ASP A 46 1.42 7.95 -3.94
N ILE A 47 0.67 7.20 -4.75
CA ILE A 47 -0.30 6.24 -4.19
C ILE A 47 0.47 4.94 -3.92
N ARG A 48 1.33 4.93 -2.89
CA ARG A 48 1.88 3.69 -2.32
C ARG A 48 0.99 3.29 -1.17
N ALA A 49 0.44 2.08 -1.26
CA ALA A 49 -0.37 1.45 -0.24
C ALA A 49 0.40 1.36 1.09
N PHE A 50 0.19 2.34 1.97
CA PHE A 50 0.62 2.25 3.36
C PHE A 50 -0.18 1.13 4.02
N ALA A 51 0.47 0.00 4.29
CA ALA A 51 -0.04 -1.01 5.20
C ALA A 51 -0.05 -0.40 6.61
N PHE A 52 -1.16 0.24 6.97
CA PHE A 52 -1.39 0.76 8.31
C PHE A 52 -1.27 -0.38 9.33
N ARG A 53 -0.20 -0.39 10.13
CA ARG A 53 -0.12 -1.16 11.37
C ARG A 53 -0.57 -0.23 12.50
N PRO A 54 -1.77 -0.39 13.08
CA PRO A 54 -2.18 0.43 14.22
C PRO A 54 -1.17 0.27 15.36
N ARG A 55 -0.89 1.38 16.07
CA ARG A 55 0.00 1.35 17.25
C ARG A 55 -0.63 0.44 18.29
N LYS A 56 0.16 -0.39 18.99
CA LYS A 56 -0.32 -1.34 20.02
C LYS A 56 -1.23 -0.70 21.09
N LYS A 57 -1.06 0.60 21.35
CA LYS A 57 -1.88 1.35 22.31
C LYS A 57 -3.34 1.52 21.84
N ASP A 58 -3.57 1.74 20.55
CA ASP A 58 -4.91 1.98 19.98
C ASP A 58 -5.70 0.67 19.88
N VAL A 59 -5.01 -0.44 19.57
CA VAL A 59 -5.60 -1.79 19.57
C VAL A 59 -6.05 -2.19 20.98
N ASN A 60 -5.26 -1.88 22.01
CA ASN A 60 -5.62 -2.17 23.40
C ASN A 60 -6.78 -1.29 23.91
N ALA A 61 -6.91 -0.05 23.42
CA ALA A 61 -8.05 0.82 23.73
C ALA A 61 -9.35 0.27 23.11
N LEU A 62 -9.31 -0.18 21.84
CA LEU A 62 -10.43 -0.85 21.18
C LEU A 62 -10.83 -2.16 21.88
N GLN A 63 -9.86 -2.96 22.33
CA GLN A 63 -10.12 -4.20 23.09
C GLN A 63 -10.74 -3.95 24.46
N LYS A 64 -10.40 -2.84 25.14
CA LYS A 64 -11.00 -2.46 26.43
C LYS A 64 -12.43 -1.91 26.31
N ALA A 65 -12.80 -1.34 25.16
CA ALA A 65 -14.11 -0.74 24.94
C ALA A 65 -15.21 -1.74 24.52
N VAL A 66 -14.85 -2.96 24.12
CA VAL A 66 -15.82 -4.03 23.81
C VAL A 66 -16.10 -4.83 25.09
N LYS A 67 -17.06 -4.35 25.90
CA LYS A 67 -17.64 -5.16 26.97
C LYS A 67 -18.26 -6.42 26.35
N ARG A 68 -17.81 -7.59 26.80
CA ARG A 68 -18.36 -8.87 26.36
C ARG A 68 -19.85 -8.93 26.72
N PRO A 69 -20.75 -9.36 25.82
CA PRO A 69 -22.08 -9.77 26.23
C PRO A 69 -21.93 -10.98 27.18
N VAL A 70 -22.61 -10.90 28.31
CA VAL A 70 -22.67 -11.96 29.33
C VAL A 70 -23.31 -13.19 28.68
N LEU A 71 -22.62 -14.33 28.75
CA LEU A 71 -23.11 -15.61 28.26
C LEU A 71 -24.31 -16.01 29.13
N VAL A 72 -25.52 -15.94 28.57
CA VAL A 72 -26.70 -16.54 29.19
C VAL A 72 -26.70 -18.01 28.79
N GLU A 73 -26.24 -18.89 29.70
CA GLU A 73 -26.41 -20.33 29.57
C GLU A 73 -27.89 -20.67 29.79
N ASN A 74 -28.64 -20.82 28.69
CA ASN A 74 -29.98 -21.38 28.74
C ASN A 74 -29.88 -22.91 28.60
N GLY A 75 -30.32 -23.61 29.65
CA GLY A 75 -30.35 -25.06 29.75
C GLY A 75 -31.14 -25.73 28.62
N ALA A 76 -30.62 -26.87 28.19
CA ALA A 76 -31.20 -27.72 27.16
C ALA A 76 -32.52 -28.36 27.63
N GLY A 77 -33.63 -27.88 27.09
CA GLY A 77 -34.95 -28.54 27.13
C GLY A 77 -35.43 -28.81 25.72
N SER A 78 -35.68 -30.08 25.38
CA SER A 78 -36.11 -30.52 24.06
C SER A 78 -37.52 -30.04 23.73
N GLY A 79 -37.65 -29.07 22.83
CA GLY A 79 -38.92 -28.63 22.25
C GLY A 79 -38.72 -28.24 20.78
N LYS A 80 -39.12 -29.13 19.86
CA LYS A 80 -38.88 -29.05 18.41
C LYS A 80 -39.68 -27.98 17.63
N ALA A 81 -40.29 -27.00 18.30
CA ALA A 81 -41.00 -25.89 17.65
C ALA A 81 -40.47 -24.49 18.04
N GLY A 82 -39.50 -24.40 18.97
CA GLY A 82 -38.91 -23.13 19.43
C GLY A 82 -37.49 -22.86 18.93
N THR A 83 -36.91 -23.77 18.15
CA THR A 83 -35.48 -23.73 17.78
C THR A 83 -35.17 -22.74 16.65
N GLU A 84 -36.16 -22.43 15.81
CA GLU A 84 -35.97 -21.59 14.62
C GLU A 84 -35.82 -20.10 14.97
N VAL A 85 -36.65 -19.58 15.87
CA VAL A 85 -36.57 -18.18 16.35
C VAL A 85 -35.28 -17.92 17.12
N ALA A 86 -34.75 -18.94 17.81
CA ALA A 86 -33.47 -18.84 18.50
C ALA A 86 -32.30 -18.66 17.52
N GLY A 87 -32.38 -19.26 16.32
CA GLY A 87 -31.40 -19.12 15.25
C GLY A 87 -31.26 -17.68 14.78
N LEU A 88 -32.37 -17.05 14.36
CA LEU A 88 -32.38 -15.68 13.85
C LEU A 88 -31.88 -14.67 14.89
N ARG A 89 -32.34 -14.77 16.14
CA ARG A 89 -31.89 -13.86 17.22
C ARG A 89 -30.39 -13.96 17.49
N SER A 90 -29.85 -15.18 17.44
CA SER A 90 -28.41 -15.39 17.60
C SER A 90 -27.61 -14.81 16.41
N GLU A 91 -28.15 -14.91 15.19
CA GLU A 91 -27.57 -14.32 14.00
C GLU A 91 -27.60 -12.79 14.07
N LEU A 92 -28.72 -12.18 14.44
CA LEU A 92 -28.83 -10.73 14.57
C LEU A 92 -27.91 -10.18 15.66
N THR A 93 -27.79 -10.89 16.79
CA THR A 93 -26.82 -10.54 17.85
C THR A 93 -25.38 -10.59 17.31
N ARG A 94 -25.06 -11.59 16.47
CA ARG A 94 -23.77 -11.68 15.77
C ARG A 94 -23.57 -10.50 14.82
N LEU A 95 -24.56 -10.19 13.99
CA LEU A 95 -24.50 -9.10 13.02
C LEU A 95 -24.36 -7.74 13.71
N LYS A 96 -25.06 -7.49 14.81
CA LYS A 96 -24.89 -6.30 15.67
C LYS A 96 -23.45 -6.15 16.16
N THR A 97 -22.87 -7.23 16.68
CA THR A 97 -21.48 -7.23 17.16
C THR A 97 -20.49 -6.92 16.03
N LEU A 98 -20.72 -7.49 14.83
CA LEU A 98 -19.90 -7.23 13.65
C LEU A 98 -20.06 -5.80 13.13
N PHE A 99 -21.28 -5.28 13.06
CA PHE A 99 -21.58 -3.91 12.66
C PHE A 99 -20.82 -2.91 13.53
N LEU A 100 -20.89 -3.04 14.85
CA LEU A 100 -20.16 -2.17 15.77
C LEU A 100 -18.65 -2.25 15.63
N ALA A 101 -18.12 -3.45 15.38
CA ALA A 101 -16.69 -3.62 15.15
C ALA A 101 -16.24 -2.98 13.83
N ILE A 102 -17.04 -3.12 12.76
CA ILE A 102 -16.81 -2.48 11.46
C ILE A 102 -16.85 -0.96 11.63
N ASP A 103 -17.89 -0.42 12.29
CA ASP A 103 -18.07 1.02 12.48
C ASP A 103 -16.94 1.64 13.30
N LYS A 104 -16.53 1.01 14.40
CA LYS A 104 -15.38 1.48 15.19
C LYS A 104 -14.07 1.44 14.39
N THR A 105 -13.86 0.38 13.60
CA THR A 105 -12.67 0.21 12.77
C THR A 105 -12.60 1.29 11.71
N LEU A 106 -13.70 1.51 10.98
CA LEU A 106 -13.79 2.56 9.97
C LEU A 106 -13.63 3.94 10.60
N TRP A 107 -14.28 4.21 11.74
CA TRP A 107 -14.12 5.49 12.45
C TRP A 107 -12.67 5.77 12.82
N VAL A 108 -11.91 4.76 13.27
CA VAL A 108 -10.46 4.91 13.53
C VAL A 108 -9.69 5.22 12.25
N PHE A 109 -10.04 4.57 11.13
CA PHE A 109 -9.39 4.85 9.84
C PHE A 109 -9.70 6.25 9.30
N TYR A 110 -10.92 6.74 9.47
CA TYR A 110 -11.32 8.08 9.04
C TYR A 110 -10.89 9.19 10.02
N GLY A 111 -10.74 8.87 11.31
CA GLY A 111 -10.33 9.80 12.35
C GLY A 111 -8.82 10.02 12.43
N GLY A 112 -8.00 9.09 11.94
CA GLY A 112 -6.58 9.34 11.74
C GLY A 112 -6.39 10.04 10.41
N ASP A 113 -5.93 11.30 10.42
CA ASP A 113 -5.59 12.31 9.38
C ASP A 113 -5.22 11.91 7.92
N VAL A 114 -5.46 10.69 7.46
CA VAL A 114 -5.25 10.26 6.08
C VAL A 114 -6.48 10.62 5.25
N ILE A 115 -6.66 11.94 5.07
CA ILE A 115 -7.69 12.50 4.19
C ILE A 115 -7.52 11.88 2.79
N GLY A 116 -8.53 11.14 2.33
CA GLY A 116 -8.55 10.52 1.01
C GLY A 116 -8.02 9.08 0.93
N ALA A 117 -7.68 8.42 2.05
CA ALA A 117 -7.36 7.00 2.02
C ALA A 117 -8.62 6.17 1.69
N THR A 118 -8.56 5.40 0.59
CA THR A 118 -9.63 4.47 0.27
C THR A 118 -9.50 3.22 1.10
N ILE A 119 -10.49 2.94 1.93
CA ILE A 119 -10.49 1.81 2.85
C ILE A 119 -11.10 0.60 2.13
N THR A 120 -10.37 -0.51 2.13
CA THR A 120 -10.78 -1.76 1.49
C THR A 120 -11.35 -2.75 2.50
N PHE A 121 -12.28 -3.60 2.09
CA PHE A 121 -12.87 -4.62 2.96
C PHE A 121 -11.80 -5.55 3.54
N SER A 122 -10.76 -5.92 2.79
CA SER A 122 -9.66 -6.74 3.34
C SER A 122 -8.93 -6.08 4.52
N GLN A 123 -8.77 -4.75 4.49
CA GLN A 123 -8.15 -4.01 5.59
C GLN A 123 -9.03 -4.00 6.83
N VAL A 124 -10.33 -3.75 6.64
CA VAL A 124 -11.33 -3.74 7.74
C VAL A 124 -11.50 -5.14 8.30
N LYS A 125 -11.67 -6.15 7.44
CA LYS A 125 -11.85 -7.55 7.78
C LYS A 125 -10.81 -8.02 8.79
N ARG A 126 -9.51 -7.80 8.52
CA ARG A 126 -8.44 -8.25 9.42
C ARG A 126 -8.55 -7.66 10.83
N GLN A 127 -8.95 -6.40 10.95
CA GLN A 127 -9.12 -5.76 12.25
C GLN A 127 -10.38 -6.24 12.95
N VAL A 128 -11.49 -6.35 12.23
CA VAL A 128 -12.77 -6.85 12.76
C VAL A 128 -12.62 -8.29 13.25
N GLU A 129 -11.96 -9.17 12.49
CA GLU A 129 -11.69 -10.55 12.90
C GLU A 129 -10.82 -10.61 14.17
N SER A 130 -9.85 -9.69 14.29
CA SER A 130 -9.03 -9.58 15.49
C SER A 130 -9.81 -9.09 16.72
N VAL A 131 -10.77 -8.18 16.53
CA VAL A 131 -11.59 -7.61 17.62
C VAL A 131 -12.68 -8.60 18.06
N CYS A 132 -13.41 -9.16 17.09
CA CYS A 132 -14.52 -10.08 17.35
C CYS A 132 -14.07 -11.51 17.64
N ARG A 133 -12.80 -11.86 17.34
CA ARG A 133 -12.27 -13.24 17.39
C ARG A 133 -13.14 -14.25 16.61
N ARG A 134 -13.73 -13.77 15.51
CA ARG A 134 -14.64 -14.51 14.63
C ARG A 134 -14.32 -14.14 13.20
N GLN A 135 -14.57 -15.05 12.26
CA GLN A 135 -14.40 -14.77 10.85
C GLN A 135 -15.44 -13.75 10.37
N CYS A 136 -15.02 -12.85 9.49
CA CYS A 136 -15.88 -11.84 8.88
C CYS A 136 -15.86 -12.05 7.36
N ASN A 137 -16.99 -12.49 6.82
CA ASN A 137 -17.13 -12.74 5.39
C ASN A 137 -17.86 -11.60 4.70
N LEU A 138 -17.69 -11.51 3.38
CA LEU A 138 -18.42 -10.52 2.58
C LEU A 138 -19.94 -10.71 2.72
N GLY A 139 -20.39 -11.96 2.89
CA GLY A 139 -21.79 -12.28 3.17
C GLY A 139 -22.33 -11.62 4.44
N ASP A 140 -21.53 -11.53 5.51
CA ASP A 140 -21.96 -10.85 6.74
C ASP A 140 -22.16 -9.35 6.50
N LEU A 141 -21.27 -8.73 5.72
CA LEU A 141 -21.41 -7.33 5.33
C LEU A 141 -22.63 -7.11 4.43
N GLN A 142 -22.94 -8.04 3.54
CA GLN A 142 -24.16 -8.00 2.72
C GLN A 142 -25.43 -8.14 3.56
N LYS A 143 -25.42 -8.98 4.61
CA LYS A 143 -26.56 -9.07 5.55
C LYS A 143 -26.75 -7.77 6.32
N ILE A 144 -25.66 -7.13 6.76
CA ILE A 144 -25.70 -5.80 7.40
C ILE A 144 -26.29 -4.76 6.45
N LEU A 145 -25.85 -4.73 5.18
CA LEU A 145 -26.39 -3.81 4.17
C LEU A 145 -27.85 -4.09 3.79
N TYR A 146 -28.31 -5.34 3.93
CA TYR A 146 -29.71 -5.65 3.72
C TYR A 146 -30.58 -5.00 4.79
N LEU A 147 -30.12 -5.05 6.04
CA LEU A 147 -30.82 -4.42 7.18
C LEU A 147 -30.66 -2.89 7.18
N TYR A 148 -29.49 -2.39 6.77
CA TYR A 148 -29.18 -0.96 6.74
C TYR A 148 -28.45 -0.58 5.43
N PRO A 149 -29.19 -0.36 4.34
CA PRO A 149 -28.62 -0.08 3.01
C PRO A 149 -27.75 1.18 2.98
N ASP A 150 -28.15 2.20 3.72
CA ASP A 150 -27.45 3.49 3.80
C ASP A 150 -26.30 3.48 4.82
N ALA A 151 -25.97 2.33 5.42
CA ALA A 151 -24.86 2.23 6.35
C ALA A 151 -23.52 2.51 5.66
N TYR A 152 -23.33 1.92 4.47
CA TYR A 152 -22.08 1.96 3.71
C TYR A 152 -22.33 1.94 2.20
N GLN A 153 -21.48 2.62 1.45
CA GLN A 153 -21.39 2.50 0.01
C GLN A 153 -20.26 1.53 -0.36
N LEU A 154 -20.59 0.47 -1.10
CA LEU A 154 -19.63 -0.51 -1.58
C LEU A 154 -19.29 -0.30 -3.05
N THR A 155 -18.03 0.06 -3.31
CA THR A 155 -17.51 0.23 -4.66
C THR A 155 -16.46 -0.83 -4.96
N ARG A 156 -16.70 -1.69 -5.95
CA ARG A 156 -15.74 -2.74 -6.32
C ARG A 156 -14.54 -2.13 -7.07
N LYS A 157 -13.33 -2.27 -6.54
CA LYS A 157 -12.08 -1.86 -7.22
C LYS A 157 -11.44 -3.05 -7.94
N LEU A 158 -11.37 -2.94 -9.27
CA LEU A 158 -10.82 -3.99 -10.15
C LEU A 158 -9.33 -4.25 -9.94
N THR A 159 -8.57 -3.24 -9.50
CA THR A 159 -7.12 -3.35 -9.30
C THR A 159 -6.73 -4.30 -8.18
N VAL A 160 -7.56 -4.41 -7.13
CA VAL A 160 -7.29 -5.21 -5.93
C VAL A 160 -8.24 -6.41 -5.81
N LEU A 161 -9.23 -6.52 -6.72
CA LEU A 161 -10.32 -7.49 -6.63
C LEU A 161 -11.05 -7.43 -5.27
N ASP A 162 -11.13 -6.23 -4.69
CA ASP A 162 -11.69 -5.99 -3.35
C ASP A 162 -12.77 -4.90 -3.40
N TYR A 163 -13.58 -4.83 -2.35
CA TYR A 163 -14.61 -3.80 -2.19
C TYR A 163 -14.05 -2.66 -1.35
N VAL A 164 -14.19 -1.44 -1.85
CA VAL A 164 -13.97 -0.23 -1.05
C VAL A 164 -15.23 0.05 -0.28
N ILE A 165 -15.05 0.33 1.01
CA ILE A 165 -16.13 0.64 1.95
C ILE A 165 -16.04 2.13 2.25
N GLU A 166 -17.07 2.86 1.87
CA GLU A 166 -17.22 4.28 2.16
C GLU A 166 -18.43 4.50 3.05
N TYR A 167 -18.31 5.42 4.01
CA TYR A 167 -19.46 5.86 4.77
C TYR A 167 -20.37 6.71 3.89
N VAL A 168 -21.67 6.40 3.91
CA VAL A 168 -22.67 7.32 3.41
C VAL A 168 -22.99 8.31 4.53
N PRO A 169 -22.65 9.60 4.39
CA PRO A 169 -23.04 10.58 5.38
C PRO A 169 -24.58 10.69 5.36
N SER A 170 -25.20 10.45 6.51
CA SER A 170 -26.62 10.76 6.70
C SER A 170 -26.82 12.27 6.51
N GLU A 171 -27.94 12.68 5.91
CA GLU A 171 -28.24 14.09 5.64
C GLU A 171 -27.99 14.95 6.89
N GLY A 172 -27.05 15.91 6.78
CA GLY A 172 -26.73 16.88 7.85
C GLY A 172 -25.43 16.65 8.63
N VAL A 173 -24.77 15.48 8.54
CA VAL A 173 -23.49 15.23 9.25
C VAL A 173 -22.32 15.58 8.34
N LYS A 174 -21.76 16.79 8.49
CA LYS A 174 -20.65 17.28 7.66
C LYS A 174 -19.26 16.82 8.10
N THR A 175 -19.11 16.30 9.33
CA THR A 175 -17.79 15.92 9.87
C THR A 175 -17.86 14.63 10.70
N PHE A 176 -16.88 13.73 10.49
CA PHE A 176 -16.68 12.47 11.25
C PHE A 176 -16.30 12.68 12.73
N GLN A 177 -16.23 13.93 13.19
CA GLN A 177 -15.73 14.30 14.51
C GLN A 177 -16.82 14.34 15.60
N ASP A 178 -18.08 14.09 15.25
CA ASP A 178 -19.14 14.02 16.26
C ASP A 178 -18.97 12.75 17.11
N ALA A 179 -18.71 12.96 18.41
CA ALA A 179 -18.52 11.89 19.39
C ALA A 179 -19.74 10.96 19.50
N ASP A 180 -20.94 11.48 19.19
CA ASP A 180 -22.20 10.73 19.29
C ASP A 180 -22.55 9.96 18.00
N PHE A 181 -21.79 10.13 16.92
CA PHE A 181 -22.09 9.53 15.62
C PHE A 181 -22.23 8.00 15.70
N LEU A 182 -21.25 7.34 16.34
CA LEU A 182 -21.25 5.88 16.49
C LEU A 182 -22.43 5.39 17.33
N SER A 183 -22.73 6.08 18.44
CA SER A 183 -23.84 5.71 19.32
C SER A 183 -25.21 5.89 18.66
N ARG A 184 -25.37 6.90 17.79
CA ARG A 184 -26.61 7.06 17.00
C ARG A 184 -26.78 5.92 15.99
N ARG A 185 -25.71 5.55 15.27
CA ARG A 185 -25.73 4.43 14.31
C ARG A 185 -25.98 3.09 14.98
N GLU A 186 -25.40 2.85 16.16
CA GLU A 186 -25.68 1.67 16.99
C GLU A 186 -27.16 1.55 17.32
N ARG A 187 -27.77 2.62 17.86
CA ARG A 187 -29.20 2.63 18.19
C ARG A 187 -30.10 2.41 16.97
N LEU A 188 -29.78 3.07 15.86
CA LEU A 188 -30.54 2.89 14.61
C LEU A 188 -30.47 1.43 14.12
N PHE A 189 -29.29 0.83 14.13
CA PHE A 189 -29.13 -0.56 13.72
C PHE A 189 -29.86 -1.53 14.68
N ASP A 190 -29.87 -1.23 15.97
CA ASP A 190 -30.63 -2.00 16.96
C ASP A 190 -32.14 -1.96 16.69
N THR A 191 -32.68 -0.78 16.38
CA THR A 191 -34.09 -0.61 15.98
C THR A 191 -34.39 -1.38 14.69
N LEU A 192 -33.55 -1.24 13.66
CA LEU A 192 -33.73 -1.97 12.39
C LEU A 192 -33.71 -3.50 12.56
N CYS A 193 -32.86 -4.02 13.44
CA CYS A 193 -32.86 -5.45 13.77
C CYS A 193 -34.16 -5.88 14.46
N ALA A 194 -34.67 -5.08 15.41
CA ALA A 194 -35.92 -5.38 16.12
C ALA A 194 -37.14 -5.31 15.17
N ASP A 195 -37.17 -4.32 14.28
CA ASP A 195 -38.19 -4.18 13.25
C ASP A 195 -38.12 -5.37 12.27
N PHE A 196 -36.92 -5.83 11.91
CA PHE A 196 -36.77 -7.02 11.08
C PHE A 196 -37.26 -8.30 11.76
N GLU A 197 -36.94 -8.50 13.05
CA GLU A 197 -37.43 -9.64 13.85
C GLU A 197 -38.96 -9.69 13.93
N THR A 198 -39.62 -8.53 14.00
CA THR A 198 -41.08 -8.45 14.10
C THR A 198 -41.77 -8.57 12.75
N ALA A 199 -41.18 -8.03 11.67
CA ALA A 199 -41.79 -8.00 10.35
C ALA A 199 -41.62 -9.31 9.56
N HIS A 200 -40.57 -10.09 9.82
CA HIS A 200 -40.23 -11.26 8.99
C HIS A 200 -40.18 -12.54 9.81
N SER A 201 -40.92 -13.56 9.39
CA SER A 201 -40.79 -14.93 9.91
C SER A 201 -39.64 -15.70 9.25
N LEU A 202 -38.64 -15.01 8.70
CA LEU A 202 -37.53 -15.63 7.98
C LEU A 202 -36.54 -16.27 8.96
N GLN A 203 -35.96 -17.40 8.56
CA GLN A 203 -34.96 -18.12 9.35
C GLN A 203 -33.58 -17.44 9.33
N GLU A 204 -33.27 -16.69 8.26
CA GLU A 204 -32.00 -16.00 8.08
C GLU A 204 -32.18 -14.64 7.40
N VAL A 205 -31.23 -13.73 7.66
CA VAL A 205 -31.16 -12.43 6.97
C VAL A 205 -30.71 -12.63 5.52
N PRO A 206 -31.47 -12.14 4.51
CA PRO A 206 -31.08 -12.20 3.11
C PRO A 206 -29.78 -11.44 2.80
N LEU A 207 -29.15 -11.78 1.67
CA LEU A 207 -27.97 -11.08 1.19
C LEU A 207 -28.36 -9.87 0.35
N TYR A 208 -27.80 -8.70 0.67
CA TYR A 208 -27.94 -7.52 -0.16
C TYR A 208 -27.29 -7.74 -1.54
N PRO A 209 -27.98 -7.42 -2.65
CA PRO A 209 -27.44 -7.55 -3.99
C PRO A 209 -26.32 -6.54 -4.19
N LEU A 210 -25.09 -7.02 -4.32
CA LEU A 210 -23.96 -6.15 -4.64
C LEU A 210 -24.01 -5.77 -6.13
N PRO A 211 -23.59 -4.55 -6.48
CA PRO A 211 -23.48 -4.14 -7.88
C PRO A 211 -22.48 -5.06 -8.59
N VAL A 212 -23.01 -6.00 -9.37
CA VAL A 212 -22.21 -6.85 -10.24
C VAL A 212 -21.61 -5.92 -11.29
N SER A 213 -20.28 -5.85 -11.35
CA SER A 213 -19.55 -4.99 -12.30
C SER A 213 -20.11 -5.21 -13.72
N GLN A 214 -20.94 -4.28 -14.17
CA GLN A 214 -21.94 -4.55 -15.22
C GLN A 214 -21.33 -4.64 -16.62
N LYS A 215 -20.01 -4.47 -16.81
CA LYS A 215 -19.42 -4.35 -18.16
C LYS A 215 -17.94 -4.77 -18.30
N PHE A 216 -17.46 -5.94 -17.86
CA PHE A 216 -16.07 -6.34 -18.21
C PHE A 216 -15.84 -7.83 -18.49
N GLY A 217 -16.77 -8.49 -19.19
CA GLY A 217 -16.54 -9.84 -19.73
C GLY A 217 -15.30 -9.95 -20.65
N ASN A 218 -14.87 -8.83 -21.26
CA ASN A 218 -13.79 -8.85 -22.26
C ASN A 218 -12.48 -8.20 -21.77
N ALA A 219 -12.52 -7.17 -20.91
CA ALA A 219 -11.30 -6.43 -20.52
C ALA A 219 -10.42 -7.19 -19.50
N THR A 220 -11.04 -7.93 -18.58
CA THR A 220 -10.31 -8.72 -17.57
C THR A 220 -9.57 -9.88 -18.22
N ARG A 221 -10.14 -10.47 -19.30
CA ARG A 221 -9.47 -11.49 -20.10
C ARG A 221 -8.22 -10.93 -20.76
N THR A 222 -8.30 -9.73 -21.35
CA THR A 222 -7.14 -9.03 -21.95
C THR A 222 -6.09 -8.62 -20.93
N LEU A 223 -6.43 -8.16 -19.73
CA LEU A 223 -5.41 -7.77 -18.73
C LEU A 223 -4.68 -8.99 -18.14
N ILE A 224 -5.40 -10.09 -17.92
CA ILE A 224 -4.78 -11.36 -17.46
C ILE A 224 -3.92 -11.96 -18.58
N THR A 225 -4.36 -11.93 -19.85
CA THR A 225 -3.50 -12.36 -20.98
C THR A 225 -2.30 -11.44 -21.16
N GLN A 226 -2.47 -10.12 -21.14
CA GLN A 226 -1.35 -9.17 -21.26
C GLN A 226 -0.32 -9.32 -20.14
N ARG A 227 -0.76 -9.59 -18.91
CA ARG A 227 0.16 -9.86 -17.79
C ARG A 227 0.83 -11.23 -17.94
N ALA A 228 0.11 -12.25 -18.40
CA ALA A 228 0.68 -13.57 -18.70
C ALA A 228 1.69 -13.52 -19.85
N ASP A 229 1.41 -12.74 -20.90
CA ASP A 229 2.28 -12.55 -22.06
C ASP A 229 3.51 -11.69 -21.72
N SER A 230 3.36 -10.69 -20.84
CA SER A 230 4.49 -9.93 -20.31
C SER A 230 5.40 -10.81 -19.44
N LEU A 231 4.82 -11.70 -18.62
CA LEU A 231 5.60 -12.67 -17.84
C LEU A 231 6.26 -13.72 -18.74
N ARG A 232 5.63 -14.13 -19.84
CA ARG A 232 6.24 -15.03 -20.84
C ARG A 232 7.39 -14.36 -21.59
N LYS A 233 7.26 -13.10 -22.01
CA LYS A 233 8.36 -12.33 -22.62
C LYS A 233 9.53 -12.18 -21.64
N ASN A 234 9.26 -11.80 -20.40
CA ASN A 234 10.30 -11.67 -19.37
C ASN A 234 10.94 -13.02 -19.02
N ALA A 235 10.19 -14.14 -19.07
CA ALA A 235 10.74 -15.48 -18.86
C ALA A 235 11.58 -15.99 -20.06
N CYS A 236 11.26 -15.56 -21.29
CA CYS A 236 12.09 -15.82 -22.48
C CYS A 236 13.42 -15.07 -22.40
N ASP A 237 13.42 -13.82 -21.91
CA ASP A 237 14.65 -13.04 -21.74
C ASP A 237 15.56 -13.61 -20.63
N VAL A 238 14.98 -14.14 -19.54
CA VAL A 238 15.77 -14.82 -18.50
C VAL A 238 16.37 -16.15 -18.98
N LYS A 239 15.69 -16.86 -19.89
CA LYS A 239 16.29 -18.04 -20.56
C LYS A 239 17.43 -17.68 -21.50
N PHE A 240 17.44 -16.45 -22.05
CA PHE A 240 18.54 -15.95 -22.86
C PHE A 240 19.78 -15.63 -22.02
N LEU A 241 19.61 -15.17 -20.77
CA LEU A 241 20.73 -14.93 -19.84
C LEU A 241 21.27 -16.21 -19.18
N LEU A 242 20.45 -17.26 -19.04
CA LEU A 242 20.88 -18.56 -18.46
C LEU A 242 21.49 -19.53 -19.49
N ARG A 243 21.30 -19.30 -20.79
CA ARG A 243 22.10 -19.95 -21.84
C ARG A 243 23.14 -18.95 -22.32
N GLY A 244 24.29 -18.95 -21.68
CA GLY A 244 25.44 -18.19 -22.15
C GLY A 244 25.65 -18.41 -23.65
N GLU A 245 25.55 -17.34 -24.42
CA GLU A 245 26.10 -17.25 -25.77
C GLU A 245 27.62 -17.45 -25.68
N ASN A 246 28.03 -18.71 -25.67
CA ASN A 246 29.37 -19.13 -26.08
C ASN A 246 29.21 -20.07 -27.26
N VAL A 247 28.57 -19.57 -28.34
CA VAL A 247 28.81 -20.11 -29.67
C VAL A 247 29.91 -19.26 -30.29
N LYS A 248 31.14 -19.41 -29.79
CA LYS A 248 32.32 -19.10 -30.59
C LYS A 248 32.24 -20.04 -31.79
N LYS A 249 31.97 -19.50 -32.98
CA LYS A 249 32.12 -20.23 -34.24
C LYS A 249 33.52 -20.87 -34.23
N PRO A 250 33.67 -22.18 -34.52
CA PRO A 250 35.00 -22.77 -34.59
C PRO A 250 35.71 -22.15 -35.78
N VAL A 251 36.66 -21.28 -35.50
CA VAL A 251 37.70 -20.92 -36.47
C VAL A 251 38.55 -22.18 -36.60
N PHE A 252 38.33 -22.93 -37.69
CA PHE A 252 39.25 -23.97 -38.12
C PHE A 252 40.55 -23.28 -38.55
N THR A 253 41.50 -23.16 -37.63
CA THR A 253 42.90 -23.01 -38.00
C THR A 253 43.42 -24.38 -38.41
N THR A 254 43.92 -24.46 -39.64
CA THR A 254 44.63 -25.61 -40.18
C THR A 254 45.86 -25.89 -39.34
N GLY A 255 45.79 -26.90 -38.47
CA GLY A 255 46.90 -27.32 -37.62
C GLY A 255 46.71 -28.77 -37.21
N THR A 256 47.72 -29.58 -37.52
CA THR A 256 47.99 -30.98 -37.14
C THR A 256 47.05 -31.64 -36.13
N VAL A 257 46.53 -32.81 -36.50
CA VAL A 257 45.64 -33.68 -35.71
C VAL A 257 46.37 -34.16 -34.45
N ALA A 258 46.35 -33.35 -33.38
CA ALA A 258 46.67 -33.81 -32.04
C ALA A 258 45.65 -34.90 -31.65
N THR A 259 46.12 -36.01 -31.10
CA THR A 259 45.26 -37.12 -30.67
C THR A 259 44.25 -36.61 -29.62
N ARG A 260 43.04 -37.18 -29.60
CA ARG A 260 41.93 -36.75 -28.73
C ARG A 260 42.32 -36.63 -27.25
N GLU A 261 43.28 -37.43 -26.80
CA GLU A 261 43.85 -37.38 -25.45
C GLU A 261 44.71 -36.13 -25.22
N GLN A 262 45.52 -35.72 -26.20
CA GLN A 262 46.30 -34.47 -26.13
C GLN A 262 45.38 -33.24 -26.09
N GLN A 263 44.30 -33.23 -26.87
CA GLN A 263 43.29 -32.15 -26.81
C GLN A 263 42.56 -32.10 -25.46
N LEU A 264 42.32 -33.25 -24.83
CA LEU A 264 41.71 -33.29 -23.51
C LEU A 264 42.67 -32.74 -22.44
N LEU A 265 43.93 -33.16 -22.49
CA LEU A 265 44.97 -32.69 -21.56
C LEU A 265 45.24 -31.18 -21.71
N GLU A 266 45.24 -30.66 -22.94
CA GLU A 266 45.33 -29.22 -23.20
C GLU A 266 44.13 -28.45 -22.65
N ARG A 267 42.91 -28.98 -22.80
CA ARG A 267 41.72 -28.36 -22.19
C ARG A 267 41.75 -28.40 -20.66
N ILE A 268 42.30 -29.45 -20.07
CA ILE A 268 42.47 -29.55 -18.62
C ILE A 268 43.49 -28.51 -18.13
N ARG A 269 44.64 -28.39 -18.81
CA ARG A 269 45.66 -27.37 -18.51
C ARG A 269 45.11 -25.96 -18.69
N ALA A 270 44.37 -25.70 -19.77
CA ALA A 270 43.73 -24.40 -20.01
C ALA A 270 42.65 -24.08 -18.97
N LYS A 271 41.87 -25.08 -18.52
CA LYS A 271 40.85 -24.89 -17.48
C LYS A 271 41.47 -24.69 -16.10
N GLN A 272 42.60 -25.31 -15.82
CA GLN A 272 43.39 -25.07 -14.60
C GLN A 272 44.02 -23.68 -14.64
N ALA A 273 44.66 -23.29 -15.75
CA ALA A 273 45.20 -21.94 -15.93
C ALA A 273 44.12 -20.86 -15.80
N ALA A 274 42.94 -21.05 -16.39
CA ALA A 274 41.81 -20.13 -16.24
C ALA A 274 41.27 -20.08 -14.80
N ARG A 275 41.33 -21.21 -14.05
CA ARG A 275 40.93 -21.25 -12.64
C ARG A 275 41.97 -20.55 -11.76
N ASP A 276 43.25 -20.73 -12.05
CA ASP A 276 44.36 -20.10 -11.34
C ASP A 276 44.41 -18.59 -11.64
N GLU A 277 44.12 -18.19 -12.88
CA GLU A 277 44.01 -16.77 -13.28
C GLU A 277 42.75 -16.13 -12.67
N ALA A 278 41.61 -16.81 -12.68
CA ALA A 278 40.41 -16.35 -11.97
C ALA A 278 40.59 -16.29 -10.45
N GLN A 279 41.42 -17.17 -9.86
CA GLN A 279 41.80 -17.10 -8.44
C GLN A 279 42.78 -15.97 -8.16
N LYS A 280 43.69 -15.64 -9.08
CA LYS A 280 44.61 -14.50 -8.97
C LYS A 280 43.89 -13.15 -9.16
N SER A 281 42.86 -13.11 -10.00
CA SER A 281 42.03 -11.92 -10.25
C SER A 281 40.78 -11.85 -9.37
N ALA A 282 40.57 -12.82 -8.47
CA ALA A 282 39.44 -12.80 -7.55
C ALA A 282 39.68 -11.69 -6.53
N VAL A 283 39.01 -10.55 -6.74
CA VAL A 283 38.80 -9.51 -5.73
C VAL A 283 38.47 -10.22 -4.41
N SER A 284 39.22 -9.89 -3.35
CA SER A 284 39.07 -10.52 -2.03
C SER A 284 37.58 -10.61 -1.66
N PRO A 285 37.10 -11.74 -1.11
CA PRO A 285 35.69 -11.90 -0.76
C PRO A 285 35.20 -10.85 0.25
N ALA A 286 36.10 -10.18 0.96
CA ALA A 286 35.78 -9.01 1.79
C ALA A 286 35.49 -7.75 0.94
N VAL A 287 36.29 -7.48 -0.09
CA VAL A 287 36.10 -6.34 -1.00
C VAL A 287 34.84 -6.52 -1.84
N ALA A 288 34.57 -7.74 -2.32
CA ALA A 288 33.34 -8.04 -3.03
C ALA A 288 32.08 -7.79 -2.18
N ARG A 289 32.12 -8.15 -0.88
CA ARG A 289 31.04 -7.85 0.07
C ARG A 289 30.88 -6.36 0.32
N ARG A 290 31.99 -5.64 0.52
CA ARG A 290 31.97 -4.18 0.69
C ARG A 290 31.41 -3.46 -0.55
N CYS A 291 31.82 -3.85 -1.75
CA CYS A 291 31.27 -3.32 -3.00
C CYS A 291 29.77 -3.61 -3.17
N ALA A 292 29.32 -4.82 -2.79
CA ALA A 292 27.91 -5.17 -2.78
C ALA A 292 27.10 -4.34 -1.75
N ALA A 293 27.68 -4.07 -0.58
CA ALA A 293 27.10 -3.20 0.43
C ALA A 293 26.96 -1.76 -0.09
N LEU A 294 28.03 -1.18 -0.65
CA LEU A 294 28.04 0.16 -1.23
C LEU A 294 26.98 0.36 -2.32
N GLY A 295 26.75 -0.65 -3.16
CA GLY A 295 25.70 -0.60 -4.19
C GLY A 295 24.28 -0.47 -3.64
N ARG A 296 24.04 -0.87 -2.39
CA ARG A 296 22.72 -0.84 -1.73
C ARG A 296 22.52 0.40 -0.85
N ILE A 297 23.61 1.04 -0.42
CA ILE A 297 23.56 2.23 0.43
C ILE A 297 22.60 3.31 -0.10
N PRO A 298 22.50 3.63 -1.41
CA PRO A 298 21.57 4.66 -1.87
C PRO A 298 20.11 4.42 -1.47
N ALA A 299 19.65 3.18 -1.59
CA ALA A 299 18.30 2.81 -1.17
C ALA A 299 18.13 2.87 0.35
N ILE A 300 19.18 2.51 1.10
CA ILE A 300 19.18 2.56 2.57
C ILE A 300 19.13 4.01 3.07
N VAL A 301 19.93 4.88 2.47
CA VAL A 301 19.98 6.32 2.79
C VAL A 301 18.59 6.96 2.62
N ASP A 302 17.89 6.64 1.53
CA ASP A 302 16.53 7.15 1.29
C ASP A 302 15.55 6.75 2.39
N VAL A 303 15.61 5.49 2.83
CA VAL A 303 14.76 5.01 3.93
C VAL A 303 15.14 5.68 5.24
N LEU A 304 16.43 5.80 5.56
CA LEU A 304 16.87 6.43 6.81
C LEU A 304 16.50 7.91 6.87
N LEU A 305 16.63 8.64 5.75
CA LEU A 305 16.20 10.03 5.64
C LEU A 305 14.68 10.17 5.83
N GLN A 306 13.88 9.24 5.27
CA GLN A 306 12.43 9.25 5.44
C GLN A 306 12.01 8.95 6.89
N VAL A 307 12.65 7.97 7.53
CA VAL A 307 12.41 7.65 8.95
C VAL A 307 12.77 8.84 9.82
N GLN A 308 13.89 9.51 9.53
CA GLN A 308 14.32 10.70 10.25
C GLN A 308 13.35 11.87 10.06
N ALA A 309 12.83 12.11 8.85
CA ALA A 309 11.84 13.15 8.59
C ALA A 309 10.49 12.88 9.30
N SER A 310 10.19 11.62 9.59
CA SER A 310 8.98 11.21 10.33
C SER A 310 9.14 11.36 11.86
N SER A 311 10.36 11.58 12.35
CA SER A 311 10.65 11.82 13.76
C SER A 311 10.53 13.33 14.03
N SER A 312 9.52 13.74 14.81
CA SER A 312 9.12 15.15 15.02
C SER A 312 10.09 15.99 15.86
N GLY A 313 11.39 16.00 15.57
CA GLY A 313 12.33 16.93 16.23
C GLY A 313 13.67 17.04 15.52
N ASP A 314 14.29 18.22 15.61
CA ASP A 314 15.63 18.53 15.08
C ASP A 314 16.78 17.79 15.78
N ASN A 315 16.47 16.98 16.79
CA ASN A 315 17.45 16.25 17.58
C ASN A 315 17.91 14.96 16.90
N ALA A 316 19.14 14.54 17.24
CA ALA A 316 19.70 13.27 16.78
C ALA A 316 18.77 12.08 17.15
N MET A 317 18.47 11.24 16.17
CA MET A 317 17.65 10.05 16.35
C MET A 317 18.54 8.86 16.73
N HIS A 318 18.21 8.19 17.84
CA HIS A 318 18.93 7.01 18.32
C HIS A 318 18.07 5.77 18.13
N MET A 319 18.62 4.74 17.48
CA MET A 319 17.94 3.48 17.21
C MET A 319 18.85 2.29 17.45
N LEU A 320 18.29 1.15 17.83
CA LEU A 320 19.05 -0.11 17.84
C LEU A 320 19.36 -0.53 16.40
N LEU A 321 20.56 -1.07 16.15
CA LEU A 321 20.95 -1.55 14.82
C LEU A 321 19.96 -2.59 14.30
N ARG A 322 19.56 -3.56 15.15
CA ARG A 322 18.53 -4.56 14.79
C ARG A 322 17.21 -3.94 14.32
N LYS A 323 16.74 -2.91 15.01
CA LYS A 323 15.50 -2.20 14.64
C LYS A 323 15.65 -1.42 13.34
N THR A 324 16.85 -0.86 13.11
CA THR A 324 17.17 -0.14 11.87
C THR A 324 17.20 -1.10 10.68
N VAL A 325 17.82 -2.27 10.83
CA VAL A 325 17.85 -3.34 9.83
C VAL A 325 16.43 -3.83 9.51
N GLU A 326 15.58 -4.05 10.52
CA GLU A 326 14.19 -4.45 10.31
C GLU A 326 13.39 -3.40 9.52
N LEU A 327 13.53 -2.11 9.85
CA LEU A 327 12.86 -1.02 9.15
C LEU A 327 13.32 -0.89 7.71
N VAL A 328 14.63 -0.94 7.48
CA VAL A 328 15.21 -0.87 6.13
C VAL A 328 14.76 -2.07 5.30
N ARG A 329 14.79 -3.27 5.88
CA ARG A 329 14.34 -4.48 5.18
C ARG A 329 12.85 -4.44 4.85
N ASP A 330 12.01 -3.99 5.79
CA ASP A 330 10.56 -3.91 5.57
C ASP A 330 10.22 -2.84 4.52
N SER A 331 10.97 -1.74 4.48
CA SER A 331 10.80 -0.69 3.46
C SER A 331 11.28 -1.13 2.08
N ILE A 332 12.46 -1.77 1.97
CA ILE A 332 13.00 -2.26 0.70
C ILE A 332 12.18 -3.45 0.17
N ARG A 333 11.63 -4.30 1.05
CA ARG A 333 10.74 -5.40 0.66
C ARG A 333 9.49 -4.92 -0.07
N ALA A 334 8.99 -3.72 0.26
CA ALA A 334 7.88 -3.12 -0.48
C ALA A 334 8.27 -2.71 -1.91
N SER A 335 9.56 -2.59 -2.20
CA SER A 335 10.11 -2.15 -3.48
C SER A 335 10.78 -3.26 -4.31
N GLY A 336 10.93 -4.49 -3.80
CA GLY A 336 11.59 -5.59 -4.51
C GLY A 336 12.03 -6.79 -3.66
N VAL A 337 13.06 -7.53 -4.14
CA VAL A 337 13.63 -8.71 -3.46
C VAL A 337 14.17 -8.28 -2.09
N PRO A 338 13.75 -8.93 -0.99
CA PRO A 338 14.15 -8.52 0.35
C PRO A 338 15.66 -8.79 0.55
N PRO A 339 16.45 -7.77 0.96
CA PRO A 339 17.86 -7.96 1.26
C PRO A 339 18.05 -8.83 2.51
N ASN A 340 19.18 -9.54 2.60
CA ASN A 340 19.50 -10.30 3.80
C ASN A 340 19.77 -9.35 4.97
N ALA A 341 19.44 -9.77 6.20
CA ALA A 341 19.61 -8.93 7.39
C ALA A 341 21.08 -8.55 7.62
N ASP A 342 22.00 -9.48 7.38
CA ASP A 342 23.44 -9.27 7.58
C ASP A 342 24.00 -8.27 6.56
N GLU A 343 23.52 -8.31 5.31
CA GLU A 343 23.94 -7.37 4.26
C GLU A 343 23.51 -5.93 4.56
N VAL A 344 22.31 -5.77 5.13
CA VAL A 344 21.81 -4.45 5.54
C VAL A 344 22.59 -3.93 6.74
N ALA A 345 22.92 -4.79 7.70
CA ALA A 345 23.74 -4.41 8.84
C ALA A 345 25.13 -3.93 8.39
N GLU A 346 25.80 -4.71 7.53
CA GLU A 346 27.10 -4.37 6.95
C GLU A 346 27.04 -3.04 6.17
N ALA A 347 25.99 -2.81 5.39
CA ALA A 347 25.83 -1.56 4.65
C ALA A 347 25.60 -0.33 5.56
N VAL A 348 24.91 -0.49 6.69
CA VAL A 348 24.73 0.59 7.68
C VAL A 348 26.03 0.88 8.44
N GLU A 349 26.80 -0.16 8.75
CA GLU A 349 28.12 -0.02 9.37
C GLU A 349 29.11 0.69 8.44
N VAL A 350 29.18 0.28 7.17
CA VAL A 350 29.98 0.94 6.14
C VAL A 350 29.55 2.40 6.02
N LEU A 351 28.24 2.68 5.90
CA LEU A 351 27.73 4.06 5.85
C LEU A 351 28.17 4.90 7.05
N GLY A 352 28.24 4.30 8.25
CA GLY A 352 28.73 4.98 9.44
C GLY A 352 30.23 5.30 9.42
N GLN A 353 31.02 4.57 8.62
CA GLN A 353 32.43 4.86 8.37
C GLN A 353 32.59 5.99 7.34
N ILE A 354 31.78 6.00 6.28
CA ILE A 354 31.85 7.01 5.20
C ILE A 354 31.41 8.38 5.69
N VAL A 355 30.29 8.44 6.43
CA VAL A 355 29.65 9.71 6.82
C VAL A 355 29.37 9.73 8.33
N PRO A 356 30.41 9.73 9.18
CA PRO A 356 30.26 9.65 10.65
C PRO A 356 29.51 10.85 11.25
N GLN A 357 29.58 12.00 10.57
CA GLN A 357 28.87 13.23 10.93
C GLN A 357 27.34 13.09 10.84
N TRP A 358 26.83 12.21 9.98
CA TRP A 358 25.40 11.98 9.82
C TRP A 358 24.95 10.66 10.43
N CYS A 359 25.64 9.56 10.15
CA CYS A 359 25.33 8.24 10.65
C CYS A 359 26.50 7.74 11.51
N HIS A 360 26.27 7.47 12.78
CA HIS A 360 27.29 6.95 13.68
C HIS A 360 26.81 5.67 14.34
N VAL A 361 27.54 4.58 14.11
CA VAL A 361 27.24 3.28 14.72
C VAL A 361 28.10 3.12 15.96
N VAL A 362 27.46 3.05 17.14
CA VAL A 362 28.11 2.86 18.44
C VAL A 362 27.78 1.49 18.99
N THR A 363 28.80 0.67 19.17
CA THR A 363 28.74 -0.62 19.85
C THR A 363 29.03 -0.44 21.34
N VAL A 364 28.06 -0.77 22.20
CA VAL A 364 28.22 -0.79 23.67
C VAL A 364 27.97 -2.21 24.15
N GLY A 365 29.04 -2.92 24.50
CA GLY A 365 28.99 -4.34 24.85
C GLY A 365 28.47 -5.19 23.67
N ALA A 366 27.41 -5.97 23.91
CA ALA A 366 26.76 -6.80 22.88
C ALA A 366 25.70 -6.07 22.05
N VAL A 367 25.47 -4.77 22.30
CA VAL A 367 24.39 -3.99 21.67
C VAL A 367 24.96 -2.92 20.76
N SER A 368 24.59 -2.96 19.48
CA SER A 368 24.92 -1.92 18.50
C SER A 368 23.75 -0.94 18.35
N THR A 369 24.07 0.35 18.39
CA THR A 369 23.12 1.45 18.22
C THR A 369 23.55 2.34 17.06
N VAL A 370 22.58 2.86 16.32
CA VAL A 370 22.77 3.79 15.21
C VAL A 370 22.23 5.15 15.64
N ARG A 371 23.09 6.16 15.57
CA ARG A 371 22.75 7.56 15.80
C ARG A 371 22.70 8.27 14.45
N LEU A 372 21.55 8.85 14.13
CA LEU A 372 21.35 9.68 12.95
C LEU A 372 21.23 11.15 13.36
N THR A 373 22.17 11.98 12.93
CA THR A 373 22.21 13.41 13.24
C THR A 373 21.16 14.16 12.42
N GLY A 374 20.44 15.10 13.05
CA GLY A 374 19.45 16.00 12.43
C GLY A 374 19.93 16.65 11.13
N ARG A 375 19.08 16.74 10.10
CA ARG A 375 19.43 17.33 8.81
C ARG A 375 19.88 18.80 8.92
N GLN A 376 19.27 19.55 9.84
CA GLN A 376 19.68 20.93 10.14
C GLN A 376 21.07 21.02 10.79
N VAL A 377 21.48 19.97 11.51
CA VAL A 377 22.73 19.95 12.28
C VAL A 377 23.90 19.47 11.44
N CYS A 378 23.70 18.50 10.54
CA CYS A 378 24.79 18.00 9.70
C CYS A 378 25.04 18.85 8.44
N GLY A 379 24.06 19.65 7.99
CA GLY A 379 24.20 20.49 6.80
C GLY A 379 24.40 19.72 5.48
N LEU A 380 24.26 18.38 5.50
CA LEU A 380 24.50 17.53 4.35
C LEU A 380 23.22 17.31 3.58
N SER A 381 23.30 17.50 2.26
CA SER A 381 22.26 17.05 1.36
C SER A 381 22.36 15.54 1.14
N ARG A 382 21.27 14.97 0.63
CA ARG A 382 21.25 13.58 0.14
C ARG A 382 22.34 13.35 -0.90
N GLU A 383 22.55 14.33 -1.78
CA GLU A 383 23.51 14.25 -2.88
C GLU A 383 24.94 14.21 -2.36
N ASP A 384 25.26 14.98 -1.30
CA ASP A 384 26.59 14.96 -0.66
C ASP A 384 26.91 13.59 -0.03
N ILE A 385 25.90 12.97 0.60
CA ILE A 385 26.05 11.63 1.20
C ILE A 385 26.33 10.61 0.09
N LEU A 386 25.57 10.65 -1.01
CA LEU A 386 25.74 9.72 -2.12
C LEU A 386 27.04 9.95 -2.88
N ALA A 387 27.50 11.19 -3.02
CA ALA A 387 28.78 11.53 -3.65
C ALA A 387 29.97 10.94 -2.88
N LYS A 388 29.93 10.99 -1.54
CA LYS A 388 30.94 10.34 -0.70
C LYS A 388 30.93 8.81 -0.85
N VAL A 389 29.73 8.23 -0.92
CA VAL A 389 29.57 6.78 -1.14
C VAL A 389 30.07 6.34 -2.52
N SER A 390 29.83 7.14 -3.57
CA SER A 390 30.36 6.84 -4.91
C SER A 390 31.87 6.98 -4.99
N ALA A 391 32.46 7.99 -4.34
CA ALA A 391 33.90 8.16 -4.29
C ALA A 391 34.60 6.96 -3.64
N GLU A 392 34.09 6.47 -2.50
CA GLU A 392 34.65 5.30 -1.83
C GLU A 392 34.45 4.01 -2.65
N ARG A 393 33.37 3.93 -3.43
CA ARG A 393 33.17 2.81 -4.36
C ARG A 393 34.18 2.81 -5.50
N GLU A 394 34.52 3.98 -6.03
CA GLU A 394 35.52 4.12 -7.08
C GLU A 394 36.93 3.79 -6.56
N GLU A 395 37.26 4.21 -5.33
CA GLU A 395 38.55 3.88 -4.68
C GLU A 395 38.73 2.37 -4.48
N LEU A 396 37.66 1.62 -4.18
CA LEU A 396 37.73 0.16 -4.03
C LEU A 396 37.80 -0.62 -5.36
N LEU A 397 37.50 0.05 -6.49
CA LEU A 397 37.53 -0.56 -7.82
C LEU A 397 38.83 -0.27 -8.59
N GLN A 398 39.64 0.67 -8.11
CA GLN A 398 41.01 0.94 -8.56
C GLN A 398 41.99 -0.01 -7.87
#